data_AF-A0AAJ6ZT06-F1
#
_entry.id   AF-A0AAJ6ZT06-F1
#
_cell.length_a   1.000
_cell.length_b   1.000
_cell.length_c   1.000
_cell.angle_alpha   90.00
_cell.angle_beta   90.00
_cell.angle_gamma   90.00
#
_symmetry.space_group_name_H-M   'P 1'
#
loop_
_entity.id
_entity.type
_entity.pdbx_description
1 polymer ?
#
loop_
_entity_poly.entity_id
_entity_poly.type
_entity_poly.pdbx_seq_one_letter_code
_entity_poly.pdbx_strand_id
1 'polypeptide(L)'
;MEKLAILLLISITITEGNPVITRQTLIRKNDREHLCSNLLNFNKLFYALDSQKNVSGVPADMSVHWKTGKVYFTLISDEMKMSLQVLHPSGEIDIIKVAGLGQSTCIDNLNDIVYLATDNGVYKYKEDGSIELYTALGEDVMYVAVTSDGGTMFVATWPQNRVHKITGDGQKQESFPAIPNGHGLTIDTRNNIYFVATKTSYVLKTGYSIPIKIKGLPNDKMTGIFISRSDEVYAMDENSNLYVIDPDSISARLLGSFSVSGVNSFAMDAADNVLIGVKGALLKFNAYEKNPCMPIEKKNQKGKRHSRRRKHKKRTTTTTEAGDDDEE
;
A
#
# COMPACT_ATOMS: atom_id res chain seq x y z
N MET A 1 31.28 75.06 -43.52
CA MET A 1 30.49 74.18 -44.40
C MET A 1 31.35 72.95 -44.61
N GLU A 2 31.05 71.72 -44.24
CA GLU A 2 29.79 70.99 -44.00
C GLU A 2 30.03 69.90 -42.94
N LYS A 3 28.92 69.39 -42.41
CA LYS A 3 28.81 68.32 -41.41
C LYS A 3 29.15 66.97 -42.04
N LEU A 4 29.86 66.09 -41.32
CA LEU A 4 29.79 64.65 -41.56
C LEU A 4 29.64 63.93 -40.22
N ALA A 5 28.41 63.47 -39.95
CA ALA A 5 28.09 62.62 -38.82
C ALA A 5 28.31 61.16 -39.24
N ILE A 6 29.20 60.45 -38.53
CA ILE A 6 29.37 59.01 -38.66
C ILE A 6 28.46 58.35 -37.62
N LEU A 7 27.38 57.72 -38.07
CA LEU A 7 26.48 56.92 -37.26
C LEU A 7 26.94 55.45 -37.35
N LEU A 8 27.57 54.94 -36.29
CA LEU A 8 27.96 53.53 -36.19
C LEU A 8 26.77 52.72 -35.63
N LEU A 9 26.09 51.95 -36.48
CA LEU A 9 25.10 50.96 -36.02
C LEU A 9 25.84 49.73 -35.48
N ILE A 10 25.79 49.53 -34.16
CA ILE A 10 26.18 48.27 -33.52
C ILE A 10 24.92 47.39 -33.42
N SER A 11 24.77 46.45 -34.35
CA SER A 11 23.80 45.37 -34.24
C SER A 11 24.31 44.34 -33.23
N ILE A 12 23.74 44.34 -32.02
CA ILE A 12 23.95 43.31 -31.01
C ILE A 12 23.14 42.09 -31.41
N THR A 13 23.78 41.08 -31.98
CA THR A 13 23.21 39.74 -32.12
C THR A 13 23.18 39.09 -30.73
N ILE A 14 22.00 39.04 -30.11
CA ILE A 14 21.77 38.19 -28.93
C ILE A 14 21.70 36.77 -29.46
N THR A 15 22.81 36.04 -29.40
CA THR A 15 22.80 34.59 -29.55
C THR A 15 22.08 34.02 -28.33
N GLU A 16 20.86 33.52 -28.53
CA GLU A 16 20.18 32.67 -27.56
C GLU A 16 21.04 31.42 -27.35
N GLY A 17 21.88 31.45 -26.31
CA GLY A 17 22.61 30.26 -25.89
C GLY A 17 21.60 29.20 -25.48
N ASN A 18 21.69 28.01 -26.09
CA ASN A 18 20.92 26.85 -25.64
C ASN A 18 21.07 26.71 -24.12
N PRO A 19 19.97 26.59 -23.36
CA PRO A 19 20.07 26.49 -21.91
C PRO A 19 20.92 25.27 -21.57
N VAL A 20 21.94 25.48 -20.73
CA VAL A 20 22.80 24.42 -20.22
C VAL A 20 21.93 23.48 -19.40
N ILE A 21 21.56 22.35 -19.98
CA ILE A 21 20.79 21.30 -19.30
C ILE A 21 21.72 20.67 -18.26
N THR A 22 21.33 20.75 -16.98
CA THR A 22 22.13 20.15 -15.90
C THR A 22 21.91 18.63 -15.86
N ARG A 23 22.89 17.90 -15.36
CA ARG A 23 22.80 16.44 -15.15
C ARG A 23 21.56 16.05 -14.32
N GLN A 24 21.22 16.83 -13.31
CA GLN A 24 20.01 16.61 -12.50
C GLN A 24 18.71 16.79 -13.30
N THR A 25 18.65 17.77 -14.20
CA THR A 25 17.49 17.93 -15.09
C THR A 25 17.36 16.82 -16.13
N LEU A 26 18.49 16.26 -16.62
CA LEU A 26 18.49 15.07 -17.48
C LEU A 26 17.99 13.84 -16.74
N ILE A 27 18.47 13.60 -15.51
CA ILE A 27 18.03 12.48 -14.66
C ILE A 27 16.53 12.59 -14.41
N ARG A 28 16.04 13.74 -13.93
CA ARG A 28 14.59 13.95 -13.70
C ARG A 28 13.75 13.78 -14.97
N LYS A 29 14.27 14.17 -16.14
CA LYS A 29 13.57 14.00 -17.41
C LYS A 29 13.50 12.52 -17.81
N ASN A 30 14.60 11.79 -17.67
CA ASN A 30 14.70 10.36 -17.96
C ASN A 30 13.81 9.54 -17.00
N ASP A 31 13.83 9.87 -15.70
CA ASP A 31 12.99 9.25 -14.68
C ASP A 31 11.50 9.47 -14.99
N ARG A 32 11.14 10.69 -15.42
CA ARG A 32 9.77 11.01 -15.82
C ARG A 32 9.36 10.30 -17.11
N GLU A 33 10.23 10.23 -18.11
CA GLU A 33 9.94 9.50 -19.35
C GLU A 33 9.73 8.01 -19.08
N HIS A 34 10.58 7.40 -18.24
CA HIS A 34 10.43 6.01 -17.82
C HIS A 34 9.16 5.76 -17.00
N LEU A 35 8.81 6.67 -16.08
CA LEU A 35 7.55 6.61 -15.33
C LEU A 35 6.35 6.63 -16.30
N CYS A 36 6.36 7.58 -17.24
CA CYS A 36 5.24 7.82 -18.13
C CYS A 36 5.07 6.77 -19.23
N SER A 37 6.14 6.11 -19.66
CA SER A 37 6.05 4.99 -20.61
C SER A 37 5.41 3.74 -20.01
N ASN A 38 5.47 3.59 -18.69
CA ASN A 38 4.97 2.42 -17.96
C ASN A 38 3.75 2.74 -17.08
N LEU A 39 3.10 3.89 -17.31
CA LEU A 39 1.94 4.31 -16.54
C LEU A 39 0.73 3.44 -16.89
N LEU A 40 0.24 2.72 -15.89
CA LEU A 40 -0.98 1.93 -15.98
C LEU A 40 -2.17 2.81 -15.58
N ASN A 41 -3.35 2.55 -16.15
CA ASN A 41 -4.57 3.27 -15.81
C ASN A 41 -5.75 2.30 -15.74
N PHE A 42 -6.26 2.09 -14.54
CA PHE A 42 -7.50 1.36 -14.30
C PHE A 42 -8.10 1.78 -12.96
N ASN A 43 -9.39 1.53 -12.79
CA ASN A 43 -10.13 1.90 -11.58
C ASN A 43 -10.04 3.40 -11.20
N LYS A 44 -9.99 4.28 -12.20
CA LYS A 44 -9.83 5.74 -12.02
C LYS A 44 -8.51 6.17 -11.34
N LEU A 45 -7.56 5.24 -11.19
CA LEU A 45 -6.24 5.47 -10.66
C LEU A 45 -5.19 5.23 -11.75
N PHE A 46 -4.08 5.95 -11.63
CA PHE A 46 -2.88 5.69 -12.39
C PHE A 46 -1.88 4.98 -11.51
N TYR A 47 -1.27 3.91 -12.00
CA TYR A 47 -0.24 3.16 -11.29
C TYR A 47 1.09 3.24 -12.01
N ALA A 48 2.17 3.42 -11.26
CA ALA A 48 3.52 3.32 -11.79
C ALA A 48 4.42 2.56 -10.83
N LEU A 49 5.29 1.71 -11.38
CA LEU A 49 6.32 1.03 -10.59
C LEU A 49 7.24 2.09 -9.97
N ASP A 50 7.30 2.08 -8.64
CA ASP A 50 8.08 3.01 -7.83
C ASP A 50 9.40 2.38 -7.39
N SER A 51 9.32 1.18 -6.83
CA SER A 51 10.48 0.53 -6.23
C SER A 51 10.38 -0.99 -6.30
N GLN A 52 11.56 -1.61 -6.30
CA GLN A 52 11.76 -3.04 -6.18
C GLN A 52 12.72 -3.30 -5.03
N LYS A 53 12.30 -4.13 -4.07
CA LYS A 53 13.14 -4.60 -2.98
C LYS A 53 13.44 -6.07 -3.19
N ASN A 54 14.71 -6.40 -3.39
CA ASN A 54 15.13 -7.79 -3.55
C ASN A 54 15.07 -8.53 -2.20
N VAL A 55 14.62 -9.78 -2.23
CA VAL A 55 14.57 -10.71 -1.11
C VAL A 55 15.10 -12.08 -1.54
N SER A 56 15.60 -12.87 -0.60
CA SER A 56 16.10 -14.23 -0.89
C SER A 56 15.03 -15.29 -0.63
N GLY A 57 14.03 -15.37 -1.51
CA GLY A 57 12.93 -16.32 -1.38
C GLY A 57 11.65 -15.84 -2.07
N VAL A 58 10.51 -16.35 -1.60
CA VAL A 58 9.17 -16.01 -2.11
C VAL A 58 8.37 -15.32 -0.99
N PRO A 59 8.05 -14.01 -1.13
CA PRO A 59 7.10 -13.35 -0.24
C PRO A 59 5.70 -13.93 -0.37
N ALA A 60 5.07 -14.21 0.76
CA ALA A 60 3.72 -14.75 0.90
C ALA A 60 2.98 -13.96 1.99
N ASP A 61 1.65 -14.02 1.97
CA ASP A 61 0.77 -13.47 3.02
C ASP A 61 1.14 -12.05 3.49
N MET A 62 1.25 -11.12 2.53
CA MET A 62 1.61 -9.75 2.84
C MET A 62 0.43 -8.99 3.46
N SER A 63 0.73 -8.23 4.51
CA SER A 63 -0.19 -7.30 5.16
C SER A 63 0.51 -5.95 5.36
N VAL A 64 -0.21 -4.84 5.17
CA VAL A 64 0.36 -3.49 5.36
C VAL A 64 -0.29 -2.79 6.54
N HIS A 65 0.56 -2.28 7.43
CA HIS A 65 0.12 -1.45 8.53
C HIS A 65 -0.10 -0.01 8.03
N TRP A 66 -1.35 0.43 7.93
CA TRP A 66 -1.74 1.69 7.31
C TRP A 66 -1.19 2.94 8.01
N LYS A 67 -1.06 2.90 9.34
CA LYS A 67 -0.51 4.00 10.13
C LYS A 67 1.01 4.13 10.02
N THR A 68 1.74 3.02 10.07
CA THR A 68 3.21 3.02 10.13
C THR A 68 3.86 2.83 8.76
N GLY A 69 3.14 2.34 7.76
CA GLY A 69 3.66 1.96 6.45
C GLY A 69 4.54 0.70 6.48
N LYS A 70 4.65 0.02 7.62
CA LYS A 70 5.38 -1.25 7.74
C LYS A 70 4.63 -2.34 6.97
N VAL A 71 5.38 -3.18 6.25
CA VAL A 71 4.83 -4.30 5.49
C VAL A 71 5.28 -5.58 6.17
N TYR A 72 4.33 -6.39 6.59
CA TYR A 72 4.54 -7.68 7.23
C TYR A 72 4.29 -8.77 6.21
N PHE A 73 5.15 -9.79 6.17
CA PHE A 73 5.02 -10.87 5.21
C PHE A 73 5.74 -12.13 5.67
N THR A 74 5.30 -13.27 5.15
CA THR A 74 6.02 -14.53 5.28
C THR A 74 7.03 -14.63 4.13
N LEU A 75 8.29 -14.90 4.45
CA LEU A 75 9.31 -15.23 3.45
C LEU A 75 9.54 -16.74 3.47
N ILE A 76 9.28 -17.38 2.33
CA ILE A 76 9.60 -18.78 2.07
C ILE A 76 10.98 -18.83 1.39
N SER A 77 11.99 -19.37 2.08
CA SER A 77 13.34 -19.49 1.53
C SER A 77 13.42 -20.54 0.41
N ASP A 78 14.53 -20.57 -0.33
CA ASP A 78 14.74 -21.60 -1.36
C ASP A 78 14.83 -23.02 -0.76
N GLU A 79 15.20 -23.15 0.52
CA GLU A 79 15.14 -24.41 1.28
C GLU A 79 13.76 -24.68 1.90
N MET A 80 12.72 -23.95 1.48
CA MET A 80 11.34 -24.09 1.97
C MET A 80 11.16 -23.80 3.47
N LYS A 81 12.05 -22.98 4.05
CA LYS A 81 11.89 -22.50 5.44
C LYS A 81 11.08 -21.21 5.45
N MET A 82 10.11 -21.14 6.36
CA MET A 82 9.27 -19.95 6.54
C MET A 82 9.80 -19.07 7.66
N SER A 83 9.71 -17.77 7.47
CA SER A 83 10.03 -16.77 8.48
C SER A 83 9.11 -15.56 8.30
N LEU A 84 8.67 -14.96 9.41
CA LEU A 84 7.95 -13.70 9.36
C LEU A 84 8.96 -12.55 9.28
N GLN A 85 8.68 -11.62 8.39
CA GLN A 85 9.52 -10.48 8.08
C GLN A 85 8.72 -9.20 8.23
N VAL A 86 9.41 -8.12 8.58
CA VAL A 86 8.88 -6.75 8.49
C VAL A 86 9.78 -5.93 7.58
N LEU A 87 9.21 -5.36 6.53
CA LEU A 87 9.84 -4.33 5.70
C LEU A 87 9.43 -2.96 6.25
N HIS A 88 10.43 -2.20 6.67
CA HIS A 88 10.28 -0.86 7.19
C HIS A 88 10.16 0.16 6.05
N PRO A 89 9.49 1.31 6.27
CA PRO A 89 9.47 2.41 5.29
C PRO A 89 10.85 2.91 4.86
N SER A 90 11.89 2.69 5.70
CA SER A 90 13.29 2.97 5.36
C SER A 90 13.86 2.05 4.27
N GLY A 91 13.18 0.94 3.97
CA GLY A 91 13.65 -0.11 3.07
C GLY A 91 14.43 -1.23 3.77
N GLU A 92 14.62 -1.16 5.09
CA GLU A 92 15.23 -2.22 5.91
C GLU A 92 14.26 -3.39 6.12
N ILE A 93 14.78 -4.61 6.18
CA ILE A 93 14.00 -5.83 6.44
C ILE A 93 14.55 -6.51 7.67
N ASP A 94 13.68 -6.75 8.64
CA ASP A 94 13.99 -7.49 9.87
C ASP A 94 13.19 -8.79 9.96
N ILE A 95 13.82 -9.82 10.52
CA ILE A 95 13.18 -11.08 10.86
C ILE A 95 12.45 -10.93 12.19
N ILE A 96 11.14 -11.20 12.20
CA ILE A 96 10.34 -11.23 13.41
C ILE A 96 10.61 -12.54 14.15
N LYS A 97 11.15 -12.42 15.37
CA LYS A 97 11.38 -13.57 16.24
C LYS A 97 10.05 -14.04 16.84
N VAL A 98 9.69 -15.28 16.56
CA VAL A 98 8.49 -15.93 17.10
C VAL A 98 8.84 -17.17 17.92
N ALA A 99 7.94 -17.56 18.81
CA ALA A 99 8.03 -18.84 19.47
C ALA A 99 7.50 -19.93 18.52
N GLY A 100 8.39 -20.68 17.88
CA GLY A 100 8.06 -21.71 16.89
C GLY A 100 8.31 -21.26 15.45
N LEU A 101 7.57 -21.82 14.50
CA LEU A 101 7.60 -21.44 13.08
C LEU A 101 6.52 -20.41 12.79
N GLY A 102 6.91 -19.26 12.23
CA GLY A 102 5.98 -18.21 11.82
C GLY A 102 5.41 -18.46 10.42
N GLN A 103 4.09 -18.35 10.30
CA GLN A 103 3.31 -18.81 9.15
C GLN A 103 2.69 -17.65 8.35
N SER A 104 2.13 -16.67 9.05
CA SER A 104 1.27 -15.63 8.49
C SER A 104 1.21 -14.40 9.40
N THR A 105 0.80 -13.25 8.84
CA THR A 105 0.53 -12.03 9.62
C THR A 105 -0.82 -11.42 9.29
N CYS A 106 -1.55 -11.00 10.33
CA CYS A 106 -2.79 -10.25 10.20
C CYS A 106 -2.64 -8.90 10.90
N ILE A 107 -3.12 -7.82 10.26
CA ILE A 107 -3.06 -6.48 10.84
C ILE A 107 -4.47 -5.97 11.02
N ASP A 108 -4.86 -5.77 12.28
CA ASP A 108 -6.04 -5.03 12.65
C ASP A 108 -5.71 -3.53 12.59
N ASN A 109 -5.85 -2.97 11.39
CA ASN A 109 -5.52 -1.57 11.12
C ASN A 109 -6.43 -0.58 11.87
N LEU A 110 -7.62 -0.98 12.32
CA LEU A 110 -8.53 -0.10 13.07
C LEU A 110 -8.14 -0.02 14.54
N ASN A 111 -7.65 -1.13 15.11
CA ASN A 111 -7.25 -1.22 16.52
C ASN A 111 -5.73 -1.12 16.74
N ASP A 112 -4.93 -0.93 15.68
CA ASP A 112 -3.46 -0.75 15.73
C ASP A 112 -2.74 -2.00 16.29
N ILE A 113 -3.23 -3.20 15.94
CA ILE A 113 -2.70 -4.49 16.44
C ILE A 113 -2.15 -5.33 15.29
N VAL A 114 -0.97 -5.89 15.49
CA VAL A 114 -0.37 -6.89 14.60
C VAL A 114 -0.47 -8.27 15.26
N TYR A 115 -1.02 -9.23 14.55
CA TYR A 115 -1.12 -10.63 14.95
C TYR A 115 -0.17 -11.49 14.12
N LEU A 116 0.52 -12.41 14.79
CA LEU A 116 1.44 -13.37 14.19
C LEU A 116 0.86 -14.77 14.35
N ALA A 117 0.70 -15.45 13.22
CA ALA A 117 0.31 -16.85 13.16
C ALA A 117 1.56 -17.74 13.26
N THR A 118 1.52 -18.77 14.12
CA THR A 118 2.63 -19.69 14.34
C THR A 118 2.17 -21.15 14.37
N ASP A 119 3.12 -22.08 14.48
CA ASP A 119 2.88 -23.54 14.65
C ASP A 119 2.25 -23.94 16.00
N ASN A 120 2.05 -22.99 16.92
CA ASN A 120 1.52 -23.26 18.26
C ASN A 120 0.36 -22.34 18.69
N GLY A 121 0.07 -21.27 17.93
CA GLY A 121 -1.01 -20.35 18.26
C GLY A 121 -0.94 -19.02 17.52
N VAL A 122 -1.56 -18.01 18.13
CA VAL A 122 -1.53 -16.63 17.65
C VAL A 122 -0.92 -15.74 18.72
N TYR A 123 -0.02 -14.86 18.31
CA TYR A 123 0.61 -13.86 19.17
C TYR A 123 0.23 -12.45 18.75
N LYS A 124 0.14 -11.54 19.71
CA LYS A 124 0.19 -10.09 19.45
C LYS A 124 1.64 -9.66 19.35
N TYR A 125 1.97 -8.87 18.34
CA TYR A 125 3.29 -8.27 18.14
C TYR A 125 3.26 -6.79 18.52
N LYS A 126 4.17 -6.41 19.40
CA LYS A 126 4.28 -5.04 19.93
C LYS A 126 5.32 -4.24 19.18
N GLU A 127 5.22 -2.92 19.27
CA GLU A 127 6.12 -2.00 18.58
C GLU A 127 7.58 -2.12 19.05
N ASP A 128 7.81 -2.51 20.30
CA ASP A 128 9.14 -2.79 20.86
C ASP A 128 9.74 -4.13 20.38
N GLY A 129 9.03 -4.88 19.53
CA GLY A 129 9.45 -6.16 18.99
C GLY A 129 9.11 -7.36 19.89
N SER A 130 8.50 -7.15 21.05
CA SER A 130 8.05 -8.24 21.92
C SER A 130 6.76 -8.90 21.40
N ILE A 131 6.56 -10.16 21.79
CA ILE A 131 5.37 -10.95 21.46
C ILE A 131 4.63 -11.36 22.73
N GLU A 132 3.31 -11.40 22.65
CA GLU A 132 2.41 -11.83 23.72
C GLU A 132 1.45 -12.88 23.19
N LEU A 133 1.37 -14.05 23.84
CA LEU A 133 0.47 -15.12 23.41
C LEU A 133 -0.98 -14.63 23.53
N TYR A 134 -1.70 -14.62 22.42
CA TYR A 134 -3.13 -14.28 22.40
C TYR A 134 -3.98 -15.52 22.64
N THR A 135 -3.67 -16.62 21.94
CA THR A 135 -4.38 -17.88 22.08
C THR A 135 -3.52 -19.04 21.60
N ALA A 136 -3.55 -20.16 22.31
CA ALA A 136 -2.89 -21.39 21.93
C ALA A 136 -3.89 -22.32 21.24
N LEU A 137 -3.48 -22.95 20.14
CA LEU A 137 -4.32 -23.90 19.41
C LEU A 137 -3.75 -25.33 19.40
N GLY A 138 -2.44 -25.50 19.64
CA GLY A 138 -1.79 -26.82 19.61
C GLY A 138 -1.75 -27.47 18.22
N GLU A 139 -1.94 -26.68 17.17
CA GLU A 139 -1.85 -27.03 15.75
C GLU A 139 -1.35 -25.81 14.95
N ASP A 140 -0.93 -26.02 13.69
CA ASP A 140 -0.39 -24.93 12.87
C ASP A 140 -1.47 -23.91 12.53
N VAL A 141 -1.23 -22.65 12.87
CA VAL A 141 -2.07 -21.51 12.48
C VAL A 141 -1.55 -20.99 11.15
N MET A 142 -2.28 -21.25 10.06
CA MET A 142 -1.85 -20.89 8.71
C MET A 142 -2.26 -19.48 8.32
N TYR A 143 -3.46 -19.04 8.71
CA TYR A 143 -3.98 -17.72 8.39
C TYR A 143 -4.83 -17.18 9.53
N VAL A 144 -4.78 -15.87 9.74
CA VAL A 144 -5.54 -15.16 10.76
C VAL A 144 -6.30 -14.01 10.10
N ALA A 145 -7.55 -13.81 10.50
CA ALA A 145 -8.31 -12.62 10.17
C ALA A 145 -9.09 -12.17 11.41
N VAL A 146 -9.30 -10.86 11.56
CA VAL A 146 -9.97 -10.27 12.72
C VAL A 146 -11.12 -9.39 12.24
N THR A 147 -12.24 -9.41 12.95
CA THR A 147 -13.38 -8.53 12.67
C THR A 147 -13.01 -7.08 12.94
N SER A 148 -13.70 -6.15 12.28
CA SER A 148 -13.39 -4.71 12.38
C SER A 148 -13.51 -4.14 13.80
N ASP A 149 -14.29 -4.76 14.66
CA ASP A 149 -14.44 -4.41 16.07
C ASP A 149 -13.34 -5.01 16.98
N GLY A 150 -12.42 -5.81 16.42
CA GLY A 150 -11.35 -6.51 17.15
C GLY A 150 -11.85 -7.66 18.04
N GLY A 151 -13.15 -7.90 18.11
CA GLY A 151 -13.77 -8.78 19.12
C GLY A 151 -13.78 -10.25 18.74
N THR A 152 -13.66 -10.57 17.45
CA THR A 152 -13.67 -11.94 16.93
C THR A 152 -12.48 -12.17 16.00
N MET A 153 -11.77 -13.26 16.22
CA MET A 153 -10.69 -13.73 15.37
C MET A 153 -11.10 -15.02 14.67
N PHE A 154 -10.74 -15.16 13.40
CA PHE A 154 -10.88 -16.39 12.65
C PHE A 154 -9.49 -16.92 12.30
N VAL A 155 -9.27 -18.20 12.59
CA VAL A 155 -7.98 -18.86 12.41
C VAL A 155 -8.16 -20.09 11.55
N ALA A 156 -7.46 -20.14 10.41
CA ALA A 156 -7.39 -21.34 9.59
C ALA A 156 -6.19 -22.20 10.01
N THR A 157 -6.39 -23.50 10.20
CA THR A 157 -5.35 -24.41 10.71
C THR A 157 -5.00 -25.56 9.78
N TRP A 158 -3.78 -26.06 9.94
CA TRP A 158 -3.23 -27.24 9.28
C TRP A 158 -2.67 -28.22 10.32
N PRO A 159 -2.70 -29.55 10.10
CA PRO A 159 -3.25 -30.30 8.96
C PRO A 159 -4.76 -30.57 9.00
N GLN A 160 -5.45 -30.20 10.08
CA GLN A 160 -6.86 -30.57 10.29
C GLN A 160 -7.81 -29.84 9.33
N ASN A 161 -7.34 -28.81 8.61
CA ASN A 161 -8.15 -28.02 7.68
C ASN A 161 -9.43 -27.56 8.38
N ARG A 162 -9.27 -26.75 9.43
CA ARG A 162 -10.39 -26.17 10.18
C ARG A 162 -10.28 -24.66 10.17
N VAL A 163 -11.42 -24.01 10.37
CA VAL A 163 -11.46 -22.61 10.73
C VAL A 163 -12.07 -22.50 12.11
N HIS A 164 -11.32 -21.91 13.03
CA HIS A 164 -11.76 -21.62 14.39
C HIS A 164 -12.19 -20.17 14.48
N LYS A 165 -13.40 -19.94 14.99
CA LYS A 165 -13.86 -18.64 15.45
C LYS A 165 -13.50 -18.50 16.93
N ILE A 166 -12.64 -17.55 17.23
CA ILE A 166 -12.09 -17.27 18.56
C ILE A 166 -12.71 -15.97 19.06
N THR A 167 -13.33 -16.00 20.24
CA THR A 167 -13.98 -14.85 20.88
C THR A 167 -13.60 -14.74 22.35
N GLY A 168 -13.87 -13.58 22.96
CA GLY A 168 -13.66 -13.34 24.39
C GLY A 168 -12.19 -13.45 24.78
N ASP A 169 -11.32 -12.69 24.09
CA ASP A 169 -9.87 -12.65 24.35
C ASP A 169 -9.20 -14.03 24.31
N GLY A 170 -9.54 -14.84 23.30
CA GLY A 170 -8.88 -16.12 23.06
C GLY A 170 -9.54 -17.34 23.72
N GLN A 171 -10.63 -17.16 24.48
CA GLN A 171 -11.16 -18.19 25.39
C GLN A 171 -12.22 -19.13 24.76
N LYS A 172 -13.00 -18.67 23.78
CA LYS A 172 -14.09 -19.45 23.19
C LYS A 172 -13.82 -19.78 21.73
N GLN A 173 -13.81 -21.08 21.40
CA GLN A 173 -13.51 -21.59 20.06
C GLN A 173 -14.71 -22.33 19.48
N GLU A 174 -15.20 -21.90 18.32
CA GLU A 174 -16.20 -22.61 17.51
C GLU A 174 -15.56 -23.02 16.18
N SER A 175 -15.61 -24.31 15.83
CA SER A 175 -15.05 -24.80 14.56
C SER A 175 -16.15 -24.99 13.52
N PHE A 176 -15.85 -24.66 12.26
CA PHE A 176 -16.65 -25.07 11.11
C PHE A 176 -15.76 -25.73 10.03
N PRO A 177 -16.34 -26.56 9.14
CA PRO A 177 -15.57 -27.26 8.11
C PRO A 177 -14.82 -26.27 7.21
N ALA A 178 -13.54 -26.50 6.95
CA ALA A 178 -12.77 -25.62 6.08
C ALA A 178 -13.20 -25.71 4.61
N ILE A 179 -12.76 -24.72 3.86
CA ILE A 179 -12.77 -24.75 2.41
C ILE A 179 -11.58 -25.60 1.94
N PRO A 180 -11.80 -26.70 1.21
CA PRO A 180 -10.72 -27.54 0.70
C PRO A 180 -9.73 -26.72 -0.15
N ASN A 181 -8.42 -26.93 0.06
CA ASN A 181 -7.33 -26.23 -0.62
C ASN A 181 -7.35 -24.69 -0.45
N GLY A 182 -7.80 -24.20 0.70
CA GLY A 182 -7.72 -22.79 1.06
C GLY A 182 -6.29 -22.37 1.39
N HIS A 183 -5.85 -21.24 0.85
CA HIS A 183 -4.52 -20.64 1.07
C HIS A 183 -4.59 -19.12 1.33
N GLY A 184 -5.72 -18.64 1.85
CA GLY A 184 -5.86 -17.26 2.30
C GLY A 184 -7.19 -17.03 3.03
N LEU A 185 -7.17 -16.14 4.01
CA LEU A 185 -8.30 -15.79 4.86
C LEU A 185 -8.29 -14.27 5.11
N THR A 186 -9.40 -13.60 4.86
CA THR A 186 -9.57 -12.18 5.22
C THR A 186 -11.03 -11.86 5.53
N ILE A 187 -11.29 -10.70 6.14
CA ILE A 187 -12.62 -10.28 6.60
C ILE A 187 -12.84 -8.82 6.24
N ASP A 188 -14.01 -8.49 5.66
CA ASP A 188 -14.40 -7.10 5.39
C ASP A 188 -15.05 -6.42 6.59
N THR A 189 -15.29 -5.11 6.52
CA THR A 189 -15.88 -4.36 7.66
C THR A 189 -17.33 -4.72 7.98
N ARG A 190 -17.98 -5.50 7.10
CA ARG A 190 -19.32 -6.07 7.33
C ARG A 190 -19.26 -7.47 7.94
N ASN A 191 -18.07 -7.95 8.29
CA ASN A 191 -17.80 -9.27 8.84
C ASN A 191 -18.11 -10.43 7.87
N ASN A 192 -18.04 -10.19 6.56
CA ASN A 192 -18.02 -11.28 5.59
C ASN A 192 -16.61 -11.87 5.53
N ILE A 193 -16.53 -13.20 5.53
CA ILE A 193 -15.25 -13.92 5.55
C ILE A 193 -14.92 -14.38 4.14
N TYR A 194 -13.75 -14.01 3.64
CA TYR A 194 -13.27 -14.40 2.32
C TYR A 194 -12.21 -15.47 2.46
N PHE A 195 -12.34 -16.49 1.62
CA PHE A 195 -11.42 -17.61 1.52
C PHE A 195 -10.84 -17.66 0.13
N VAL A 196 -9.52 -17.72 0.03
CA VAL A 196 -8.80 -17.91 -1.23
C VAL A 196 -8.49 -19.38 -1.36
N ALA A 197 -8.85 -20.01 -2.48
CA ALA A 197 -8.48 -21.38 -2.79
C ALA A 197 -7.83 -21.45 -4.18
N THR A 198 -7.09 -22.53 -4.45
CA THR A 198 -6.20 -22.61 -5.63
C THR A 198 -6.85 -22.29 -6.98
N LYS A 199 -8.14 -22.58 -7.17
CA LYS A 199 -8.83 -22.37 -8.46
C LYS A 199 -9.97 -21.37 -8.40
N THR A 200 -10.29 -20.84 -7.22
CA THR A 200 -11.42 -19.93 -7.00
C THR A 200 -11.39 -19.37 -5.59
N SER A 201 -12.16 -18.32 -5.34
CA SER A 201 -12.39 -17.81 -3.99
C SER A 201 -13.86 -17.92 -3.59
N TYR A 202 -14.11 -17.90 -2.29
CA TYR A 202 -15.43 -17.98 -1.68
C TYR A 202 -15.63 -16.85 -0.67
N VAL A 203 -16.89 -16.49 -0.43
CA VAL A 203 -17.29 -15.60 0.66
C VAL A 203 -18.32 -16.29 1.53
N LEU A 204 -18.12 -16.29 2.85
CA LEU A 204 -19.12 -16.64 3.83
C LEU A 204 -19.71 -15.33 4.36
N LYS A 205 -20.96 -15.04 3.96
CA LYS A 205 -21.66 -13.85 4.42
C LYS A 205 -21.99 -13.94 5.91
N THR A 206 -22.02 -12.80 6.59
CA THR A 206 -22.41 -12.76 7.99
C THR A 206 -23.81 -13.35 8.18
N GLY A 207 -23.95 -14.27 9.15
CA GLY A 207 -25.19 -14.99 9.42
C GLY A 207 -25.44 -16.21 8.52
N TYR A 208 -24.57 -16.49 7.56
CA TYR A 208 -24.66 -17.67 6.71
C TYR A 208 -23.78 -18.80 7.29
N SER A 209 -24.09 -20.03 6.93
CA SER A 209 -23.32 -21.23 7.33
C SER A 209 -22.61 -21.92 6.16
N ILE A 210 -22.86 -21.47 4.93
CA ILE A 210 -22.34 -22.07 3.70
C ILE A 210 -21.59 -21.00 2.90
N PRO A 211 -20.29 -21.20 2.59
CA PRO A 211 -19.55 -20.29 1.72
C PRO A 211 -20.09 -20.29 0.29
N ILE A 212 -20.13 -19.11 -0.33
CA ILE A 212 -20.64 -18.88 -1.68
C ILE A 212 -19.46 -18.61 -2.61
N LYS A 213 -19.39 -19.33 -3.73
CA LYS A 213 -18.36 -19.12 -4.76
C LYS A 213 -18.49 -17.71 -5.36
N ILE A 214 -17.40 -16.96 -5.43
CA ILE A 214 -17.37 -15.63 -6.05
C ILE A 214 -17.38 -15.79 -7.58
N LYS A 215 -18.37 -15.19 -8.24
CA LYS A 215 -18.53 -15.28 -9.70
C LYS A 215 -17.58 -14.31 -10.40
N GLY A 216 -17.15 -14.60 -11.63
CA GLY A 216 -16.34 -13.69 -12.45
C GLY A 216 -14.83 -13.69 -12.18
N LEU A 217 -14.38 -14.39 -11.13
CA LEU A 217 -12.96 -14.72 -10.97
C LEU A 217 -12.56 -15.84 -11.95
N PRO A 218 -11.31 -15.84 -12.45
CA PRO A 218 -10.81 -16.91 -13.32
C PRO A 218 -10.76 -18.24 -12.55
N ASN A 219 -10.68 -19.34 -13.30
CA ASN A 219 -10.42 -20.67 -12.71
C ASN A 219 -8.91 -20.95 -12.56
N ASP A 220 -8.09 -19.90 -12.67
CA ASP A 220 -6.63 -19.92 -12.52
C ASP A 220 -6.23 -19.69 -11.06
N LYS A 221 -4.92 -19.66 -10.80
CA LYS A 221 -4.39 -19.47 -9.44
C LYS A 221 -4.68 -18.07 -8.92
N MET A 222 -5.67 -17.96 -8.04
CA MET A 222 -5.89 -16.78 -7.22
C MET A 222 -4.80 -16.68 -6.15
N THR A 223 -4.20 -15.49 -5.99
CA THR A 223 -3.09 -15.28 -5.05
C THR A 223 -3.57 -14.75 -3.70
N GLY A 224 -4.60 -13.90 -3.70
CA GLY A 224 -5.12 -13.30 -2.48
C GLY A 224 -6.45 -12.60 -2.68
N ILE A 225 -7.06 -12.20 -1.56
CA ILE A 225 -8.10 -11.18 -1.49
C ILE A 225 -7.65 -10.15 -0.46
N PHE A 226 -7.82 -8.86 -0.77
CA PHE A 226 -7.43 -7.76 0.08
C PHE A 226 -8.62 -6.82 0.30
N ILE A 227 -8.79 -6.34 1.54
CA ILE A 227 -9.79 -5.33 1.90
C ILE A 227 -9.07 -4.00 2.03
N SER A 228 -9.41 -3.07 1.15
CA SER A 228 -8.84 -1.72 1.16
C SER A 228 -9.36 -0.87 2.31
N ARG A 229 -8.70 0.27 2.53
CA ARG A 229 -9.12 1.25 3.55
C ARG A 229 -10.52 1.82 3.30
N SER A 230 -10.96 1.86 2.03
CA SER A 230 -12.29 2.30 1.63
C SER A 230 -13.36 1.19 1.71
N ASP A 231 -13.03 0.02 2.28
CA ASP A 231 -13.87 -1.19 2.31
C ASP A 231 -14.15 -1.79 0.91
N GLU A 232 -13.40 -1.40 -0.11
CA GLU A 232 -13.43 -2.10 -1.40
C GLU A 232 -12.66 -3.41 -1.31
N VAL A 233 -13.23 -4.46 -1.90
CA VAL A 233 -12.68 -5.82 -1.90
C VAL A 233 -11.96 -6.08 -3.21
N TYR A 234 -10.67 -6.36 -3.13
CA TYR A 234 -9.83 -6.64 -4.29
C TYR A 234 -9.37 -8.10 -4.31
N ALA A 235 -9.20 -8.66 -5.49
CA ALA A 235 -8.55 -9.95 -5.67
C ALA A 235 -7.48 -9.85 -6.75
N MET A 236 -6.44 -10.67 -6.67
CA MET A 236 -5.39 -10.73 -7.68
C MET A 236 -5.08 -12.19 -8.04
N ASP A 237 -4.80 -12.43 -9.30
CA ASP A 237 -4.31 -13.74 -9.77
C ASP A 237 -2.78 -13.77 -9.91
N GLU A 238 -2.24 -14.91 -10.31
CA GLU A 238 -0.78 -15.10 -10.48
C GLU A 238 -0.15 -14.26 -11.60
N ASN A 239 -0.97 -13.69 -12.49
CA ASN A 239 -0.56 -12.84 -13.61
C ASN A 239 -0.80 -11.36 -13.32
N SER A 240 -1.00 -11.00 -12.04
CA SER A 240 -1.26 -9.64 -11.56
C SER A 240 -2.51 -8.98 -12.15
N ASN A 241 -3.48 -9.77 -12.62
CA ASN A 241 -4.80 -9.24 -12.96
C ASN A 241 -5.53 -8.85 -11.68
N LEU A 242 -5.89 -7.58 -11.56
CA LEU A 242 -6.61 -7.04 -10.41
C LEU A 242 -8.10 -7.05 -10.67
N TYR A 243 -8.86 -7.61 -9.75
CA TYR A 243 -10.32 -7.67 -9.78
C TYR A 243 -10.89 -6.88 -8.61
N VAL A 244 -12.01 -6.21 -8.83
CA VAL A 244 -12.87 -5.71 -7.75
C VAL A 244 -13.99 -6.71 -7.53
N ILE A 245 -14.29 -7.04 -6.28
CA ILE A 245 -15.40 -7.90 -5.88
C ILE A 245 -16.51 -7.02 -5.32
N ASP A 246 -17.69 -7.14 -5.92
CA ASP A 246 -18.92 -6.62 -5.32
C ASP A 246 -19.43 -7.63 -4.28
N PRO A 247 -19.41 -7.27 -3.00
CA PRO A 247 -19.81 -8.15 -1.91
C PRO A 247 -21.32 -8.43 -1.87
N ASP A 248 -22.14 -7.54 -2.41
CA ASP A 248 -23.59 -7.68 -2.39
C ASP A 248 -24.02 -8.68 -3.47
N SER A 249 -23.54 -8.49 -4.70
CA SER A 249 -23.82 -9.40 -5.81
C SER A 249 -22.92 -10.66 -5.84
N ILE A 250 -21.86 -10.71 -5.03
CA ILE A 250 -20.88 -11.81 -4.97
C ILE A 250 -20.26 -12.05 -6.36
N SER A 251 -19.95 -10.96 -7.04
CA SER A 251 -19.40 -10.99 -8.40
C SER A 251 -18.15 -10.13 -8.51
N ALA A 252 -17.18 -10.59 -9.30
CA ALA A 252 -15.92 -9.93 -9.54
C ALA A 252 -15.85 -9.39 -10.96
N ARG A 253 -15.19 -8.25 -11.13
CA ARG A 253 -14.91 -7.65 -12.43
C ARG A 253 -13.43 -7.31 -12.54
N LEU A 254 -12.81 -7.67 -13.66
CA LEU A 254 -11.45 -7.29 -13.99
C LEU A 254 -11.34 -5.77 -14.10
N LEU A 255 -10.33 -5.20 -13.42
CA LEU A 255 -9.97 -3.79 -13.50
C LEU A 255 -8.85 -3.56 -14.50
N GLY A 256 -7.79 -4.37 -14.42
CA GLY A 256 -6.58 -4.23 -15.23
C GLY A 256 -5.51 -5.21 -14.78
N SER A 257 -4.28 -5.05 -15.29
CA SER A 257 -3.15 -5.90 -14.96
C SER A 257 -1.89 -5.06 -14.71
N PHE A 258 -1.06 -5.49 -13.75
CA PHE A 258 0.26 -4.90 -13.51
C PHE A 258 1.35 -5.46 -14.43
N SER A 259 1.01 -6.41 -15.31
CA SER A 259 1.96 -7.09 -16.20
C SER A 259 3.13 -7.76 -15.47
N VAL A 260 2.88 -8.23 -14.24
CA VAL A 260 3.81 -9.01 -13.41
C VAL A 260 3.32 -10.45 -13.36
N SER A 261 4.17 -11.39 -13.75
CA SER A 261 3.87 -12.83 -13.69
C SER A 261 4.48 -13.48 -12.44
N GLY A 262 3.88 -14.58 -11.98
CA GLY A 262 4.39 -15.34 -10.84
C GLY A 262 4.13 -14.64 -9.51
N VAL A 263 3.04 -13.87 -9.42
CA VAL A 263 2.59 -13.26 -8.18
C VAL A 263 2.30 -14.35 -7.16
N ASN A 264 2.85 -14.20 -5.97
CA ASN A 264 2.60 -15.10 -4.84
C ASN A 264 1.77 -14.44 -3.75
N SER A 265 1.84 -13.12 -3.61
CA SER A 265 1.02 -12.35 -2.69
C SER A 265 0.89 -10.91 -3.17
N PHE A 266 -0.15 -10.21 -2.73
CA PHE A 266 -0.29 -8.77 -2.90
C PHE A 266 -0.96 -8.15 -1.66
N ALA A 267 -0.72 -6.86 -1.45
CA ALA A 267 -1.37 -6.07 -0.44
C ALA A 267 -1.49 -4.61 -0.89
N MET A 268 -2.29 -3.80 -0.21
CA MET A 268 -2.39 -2.37 -0.48
C MET A 268 -2.14 -1.55 0.79
N ASP A 269 -1.49 -0.40 0.63
CA ASP A 269 -1.30 0.54 1.73
C ASP A 269 -2.48 1.52 1.87
N ALA A 270 -2.38 2.45 2.83
CA ALA A 270 -3.43 3.41 3.12
C ALA A 270 -3.73 4.41 2.00
N ALA A 271 -2.86 4.51 0.99
CA ALA A 271 -2.98 5.39 -0.17
C ALA A 271 -3.25 4.60 -1.45
N ASP A 272 -3.73 3.35 -1.32
CA ASP A 272 -4.02 2.42 -2.41
C ASP A 272 -2.81 2.07 -3.28
N ASN A 273 -1.58 2.32 -2.80
CA ASN A 273 -0.39 1.80 -3.47
C ASN A 273 -0.41 0.27 -3.37
N VAL A 274 -0.07 -0.40 -4.47
CA VAL A 274 -0.12 -1.86 -4.56
C VAL A 274 1.27 -2.43 -4.37
N LEU A 275 1.39 -3.37 -3.44
CA LEU A 275 2.58 -4.18 -3.24
C LEU A 275 2.36 -5.57 -3.82
N ILE A 276 3.31 -6.06 -4.61
CA ILE A 276 3.27 -7.37 -5.24
C ILE A 276 4.52 -8.15 -4.85
N GLY A 277 4.31 -9.33 -4.26
CA GLY A 277 5.36 -10.28 -3.92
C GLY A 277 5.53 -11.32 -5.03
N VAL A 278 6.75 -11.43 -5.53
CA VAL A 278 7.18 -12.45 -6.51
C VAL A 278 8.44 -13.14 -6.01
N LYS A 279 8.82 -14.28 -6.60
CA LYS A 279 10.10 -14.90 -6.27
C LYS A 279 11.25 -13.90 -6.46
N GLY A 280 12.01 -13.65 -5.39
CA GLY A 280 13.18 -12.79 -5.38
C GLY A 280 12.91 -11.31 -5.12
N ALA A 281 11.65 -10.85 -5.08
CA ALA A 281 11.36 -9.42 -4.99
C ALA A 281 9.99 -9.06 -4.39
N LEU A 282 9.95 -7.86 -3.81
CA LEU A 282 8.75 -7.08 -3.50
C LEU A 282 8.72 -5.87 -4.45
N LEU A 283 7.63 -5.73 -5.20
CA LEU A 283 7.40 -4.61 -6.12
C LEU A 283 6.38 -3.65 -5.50
N LYS A 284 6.62 -2.35 -5.57
CA LYS A 284 5.66 -1.32 -5.16
C LYS A 284 5.21 -0.50 -6.36
N PHE A 285 3.90 -0.40 -6.56
CA PHE A 285 3.27 0.47 -7.52
C PHE A 285 2.57 1.62 -6.79
N ASN A 286 2.99 2.85 -7.04
CA ASN A 286 2.33 4.02 -6.48
C ASN A 286 1.02 4.30 -7.22
N ALA A 287 -0.03 4.59 -6.46
CA ALA A 287 -1.32 5.04 -6.98
C ALA A 287 -1.37 6.56 -7.08
N TYR A 288 -1.96 7.07 -8.16
CA TYR A 288 -2.19 8.49 -8.37
C TYR A 288 -3.63 8.72 -8.84
N GLU A 289 -4.35 9.61 -8.16
CA GLU A 289 -5.71 10.03 -8.57
C GLU A 289 -5.71 10.84 -9.88
N LYS A 290 -4.59 11.49 -10.18
CA LYS A 290 -4.41 12.34 -11.36
C LYS A 290 -3.23 11.83 -12.15
N ASN A 291 -3.33 11.93 -13.47
CA ASN A 291 -2.25 11.54 -14.37
C ASN A 291 -0.96 12.34 -14.04
N PRO A 292 0.10 11.70 -13.51
CA PRO A 292 1.33 12.38 -13.11
C PRO A 292 2.17 12.85 -14.33
N CYS A 293 1.78 12.46 -15.54
CA CYS A 293 2.49 12.73 -16.78
C CYS A 293 1.93 13.94 -17.57
N MET A 294 0.92 14.62 -17.04
CA MET A 294 0.37 15.82 -17.68
C MET A 294 1.46 16.91 -17.81
N PRO A 295 1.56 17.61 -18.96
CA PRO A 295 2.45 18.76 -19.07
C PRO A 295 2.06 19.80 -18.02
N ILE A 296 3.05 20.34 -17.28
CA ILE A 296 2.81 21.51 -16.44
C ILE A 296 2.43 22.65 -17.39
N GLU A 297 1.15 23.03 -17.40
CA GLU A 297 0.74 24.27 -18.07
C GLU A 297 1.57 25.39 -17.47
N LYS A 298 2.41 26.03 -18.31
CA LYS A 298 3.04 27.29 -17.95
C LYS A 298 1.90 28.24 -17.61
N LYS A 299 1.63 28.46 -16.33
CA LYS A 299 0.83 29.61 -15.88
C LYS A 299 1.51 30.82 -16.48
N ASN A 300 0.96 31.31 -17.59
CA ASN A 300 1.33 32.59 -18.15
C ASN A 300 1.21 33.59 -17.00
N GLN A 301 2.35 34.06 -16.50
CA GLN A 301 2.40 35.20 -15.62
C GLN A 301 1.83 36.37 -16.42
N LYS A 302 0.51 36.56 -16.37
CA LYS A 302 -0.14 37.79 -16.80
C LYS A 302 0.58 38.89 -16.03
N GLY A 303 1.25 39.74 -16.79
CA GLY A 303 2.35 40.57 -16.35
C GLY A 303 2.04 41.35 -15.07
N LYS A 304 3.07 41.46 -14.23
CA LYS A 304 3.16 42.50 -13.21
C LYS A 304 2.92 43.84 -13.91
N ARG A 305 1.71 44.38 -13.77
CA ARG A 305 1.42 45.76 -14.12
C ARG A 305 2.20 46.60 -13.12
N HIS A 306 3.25 47.27 -13.61
CA HIS A 306 4.02 48.26 -12.87
C HIS A 306 3.08 49.32 -12.28
N SER A 307 2.79 49.21 -10.98
CA SER A 307 2.26 50.32 -10.19
C SER A 307 3.44 51.24 -9.87
N ARG A 308 3.39 52.44 -10.44
CA ARG A 308 4.39 53.51 -10.30
C ARG A 308 4.58 53.90 -8.83
N ARG A 309 5.85 54.05 -8.46
CA ARG A 309 6.38 54.82 -7.32
C ARG A 309 5.46 55.93 -6.81
N ARG A 310 5.20 55.93 -5.50
CA ARG A 310 5.14 57.16 -4.70
C ARG A 310 6.16 57.05 -3.57
N LYS A 311 7.21 57.88 -3.65
CA LYS A 311 8.19 58.13 -2.58
C LYS A 311 7.61 59.17 -1.63
N HIS A 312 7.62 58.89 -0.33
CA HIS A 312 7.79 59.81 0.80
C HIS A 312 7.80 58.95 2.08
N LYS A 313 8.54 59.19 3.15
CA LYS A 313 9.68 60.04 3.53
C LYS A 313 10.10 59.43 4.88
N LYS A 314 11.40 59.15 5.10
CA LYS A 314 11.89 58.73 6.43
C LYS A 314 11.63 59.84 7.45
N ARG A 315 11.11 59.49 8.63
CA ARG A 315 11.37 60.25 9.87
C ARG A 315 11.48 59.27 11.03
N THR A 316 12.58 59.43 11.75
CA THR A 316 13.10 58.69 12.90
C THR A 316 12.46 59.13 14.23
N THR A 317 12.84 58.42 15.32
CA THR A 317 12.71 58.69 16.78
C THR A 317 11.31 58.42 17.38
N THR A 318 11.11 57.81 18.55
CA THR A 318 11.95 57.54 19.74
C THR A 318 11.23 56.53 20.66
N THR A 319 11.99 55.88 21.55
CA THR A 319 11.60 55.08 22.72
C THR A 319 10.76 55.84 23.76
N THR A 320 9.78 55.17 24.39
CA THR A 320 9.57 55.10 25.86
C THR A 320 8.53 54.03 26.23
N GLU A 321 8.78 53.37 27.36
CA GLU A 321 8.00 52.31 27.99
C GLU A 321 6.83 52.82 28.86
N ALA A 322 5.99 51.84 29.24
CA ALA A 322 5.22 51.68 30.49
C ALA A 322 3.88 52.42 30.67
N GLY A 323 2.90 51.65 31.18
CA GLY A 323 1.64 52.11 31.73
C GLY A 323 0.55 51.03 31.68
N ASP A 324 0.44 50.26 32.77
CA ASP A 324 -0.77 49.54 33.17
C ASP A 324 -1.99 50.48 33.17
N ASP A 325 -3.19 49.95 32.95
CA ASP A 325 -4.31 50.08 33.89
C ASP A 325 -5.59 49.42 33.34
N ASP A 326 -6.35 48.92 34.31
CA ASP A 326 -7.55 48.12 34.28
C ASP A 326 -8.81 48.82 33.74
N GLU A 327 -9.89 48.02 33.66
CA GLU A 327 -11.32 48.36 33.65
C GLU A 327 -12.00 48.73 32.32
N GLU A 328 -12.65 47.72 31.70
CA GLU A 328 -14.13 47.59 31.64
C GLU A 328 -14.55 46.17 31.21
#